data_AF-A0A848TBX7-F1
#
_entry.id   AF-A0A848TBX7-F1
#
_cell.length_a   1.000
_cell.length_b   1.000
_cell.length_c   1.000
_cell.angle_alpha   90.00
_cell.angle_beta   90.00
_cell.angle_gamma   90.00
#
_symmetry.space_group_name_H-M   'P 1'
#
loop_
_entity.id
_entity.type
_entity.pdbx_description
1 polymer ?
#
loop_
_entity_poly.entity_id
_entity_poly.type
_entity_poly.pdbx_seq_one_letter_code
_entity_poly.pdbx_strand_id
1 'polypeptide(L)'
;MYDLAALWDWLEFSVRWLHVITAMAWIGASFYFIALDLMLKPADGMPEGAHGEEWEVHGGGFYHTTKYMVAPARMPEHLTWHKWQSYSTWLSGAVLLVIVYRFGGELYLLDPN
;
A
#
# COMPACT_ATOMS: atom_id res chain seq x y z
N MET A 1 -34.13 -16.22 -0.03
CA MET A 1 -32.91 -16.97 0.33
C MET A 1 -31.86 -16.87 -0.77
N TYR A 2 -32.21 -17.07 -2.05
CA TYR A 2 -31.29 -16.88 -3.18
C TYR A 2 -30.66 -15.48 -3.27
N ASP A 3 -31.45 -14.41 -3.05
CA ASP A 3 -30.92 -13.04 -3.13
C ASP A 3 -29.83 -12.77 -2.07
N LEU A 4 -29.97 -13.34 -0.87
CA LEU A 4 -28.99 -13.17 0.20
C LEU A 4 -27.68 -13.93 -0.12
N ALA A 5 -27.78 -15.14 -0.68
CA ALA A 5 -26.62 -15.90 -1.13
C ALA A 5 -25.88 -15.18 -2.27
N ALA A 6 -26.62 -14.66 -3.26
CA ALA A 6 -26.03 -13.90 -4.36
C ALA A 6 -25.33 -12.61 -3.87
N LEU A 7 -25.94 -11.87 -2.93
CA LEU A 7 -25.31 -10.70 -2.32
C LEU A 7 -24.04 -11.06 -1.55
N TRP A 8 -24.02 -12.21 -0.88
CA TRP A 8 -22.85 -12.72 -0.17
C TRP A 8 -21.69 -13.03 -1.11
N ASP A 9 -21.96 -13.72 -2.23
CA ASP A 9 -20.94 -14.03 -3.24
C ASP A 9 -20.33 -12.75 -3.84
N TRP A 10 -21.16 -11.74 -4.12
CA TRP A 10 -20.70 -10.43 -4.59
C TRP A 10 -19.86 -9.68 -3.54
N LEU A 11 -20.23 -9.78 -2.26
CA LEU A 11 -19.45 -9.19 -1.17
C LEU A 11 -18.07 -9.86 -1.06
N GLU A 12 -18.03 -11.19 -1.04
CA GLU A 12 -16.78 -11.95 -0.98
C GLU A 12 -15.87 -11.61 -2.17
N PHE A 13 -16.43 -11.61 -3.37
CA PHE A 13 -15.73 -11.22 -4.60
C PHE A 13 -15.16 -9.80 -4.48
N SER A 14 -15.96 -8.85 -4.03
CA SER A 14 -15.59 -7.43 -3.93
C SER A 14 -14.46 -7.23 -2.92
N VAL A 15 -14.55 -7.85 -1.73
CA VAL A 15 -13.50 -7.74 -0.70
C VAL A 15 -12.21 -8.41 -1.15
N ARG A 16 -12.30 -9.56 -1.83
CA ARG A 16 -11.14 -10.27 -2.37
C ARG A 16 -10.40 -9.42 -3.40
N TRP A 17 -11.10 -8.80 -4.34
CA TRP A 17 -10.49 -7.92 -5.33
C TRP A 17 -9.96 -6.63 -4.73
N LEU A 18 -10.66 -6.03 -3.77
CA LEU A 18 -10.14 -4.90 -3.00
C LEU A 18 -8.80 -5.26 -2.33
N HIS A 19 -8.72 -6.44 -1.72
CA HIS A 19 -7.49 -6.91 -1.08
C HIS A 19 -6.35 -7.08 -2.08
N VAL A 20 -6.60 -7.72 -3.24
CA VAL A 20 -5.60 -7.88 -4.30
C VAL A 20 -5.09 -6.53 -4.80
N ILE A 21 -5.99 -5.58 -5.08
CA ILE A 21 -5.64 -4.25 -5.59
C ILE A 21 -4.80 -3.48 -4.56
N THR A 22 -5.22 -3.47 -3.30
CA THR A 22 -4.47 -2.79 -2.23
C THR A 22 -3.11 -3.43 -2.00
N ALA A 23 -3.00 -4.76 -2.06
CA ALA A 23 -1.74 -5.47 -1.97
C ALA A 23 -0.79 -5.13 -3.12
N MET A 24 -1.30 -5.06 -4.36
CA MET A 24 -0.51 -4.61 -5.51
C MET A 24 0.01 -3.18 -5.32
N ALA A 25 -0.83 -2.28 -4.80
CA ALA A 25 -0.42 -0.90 -4.50
C ALA A 25 0.67 -0.84 -3.40
N TRP A 26 0.55 -1.65 -2.35
CA TRP A 26 1.53 -1.67 -1.26
C TRP A 26 2.87 -2.26 -1.70
N ILE A 27 2.85 -3.41 -2.37
CA ILE A 27 4.06 -4.07 -2.87
C ILE A 27 4.72 -3.20 -3.94
N GLY A 28 3.94 -2.64 -4.86
CA GLY A 28 4.45 -1.72 -5.90
C GLY A 28 5.13 -0.49 -5.31
N ALA A 29 4.50 0.16 -4.32
CA ALA A 29 5.12 1.28 -3.61
C ALA A 29 6.42 0.86 -2.90
N SER A 30 6.45 -0.35 -2.31
CA SER A 30 7.65 -0.86 -1.64
C SER A 30 8.80 -1.08 -2.62
N PHE A 31 8.55 -1.66 -3.79
CA PHE A 31 9.58 -1.81 -4.83
C PHE A 31 10.06 -0.46 -5.37
N TYR A 32 9.16 0.50 -5.55
CA TYR A 32 9.55 1.85 -5.96
C TYR A 32 10.51 2.48 -4.94
N PHE A 33 10.17 2.48 -3.64
CA PHE A 33 11.04 3.09 -2.63
C PHE A 33 12.36 2.33 -2.45
N ILE A 34 12.38 1.00 -2.61
CA ILE A 34 13.64 0.23 -2.62
C ILE A 34 14.51 0.63 -3.81
N ALA A 35 13.93 0.74 -5.01
CA ALA A 35 14.66 1.15 -6.20
C ALA A 35 15.22 2.57 -6.05
N LEU A 36 14.38 3.51 -5.59
CA LEU A 36 14.79 4.89 -5.29
C LEU A 36 15.96 4.91 -4.30
N ASP A 37 15.87 4.18 -3.19
CA ASP A 37 16.93 4.10 -2.18
C ASP A 37 18.25 3.57 -2.72
N LEU A 38 18.21 2.62 -3.67
CA LEU A 38 19.39 2.06 -4.32
C LEU A 38 19.99 2.97 -5.40
N MET A 39 19.20 3.90 -5.92
CA MET A 39 19.62 4.82 -6.99
C MET A 39 20.21 6.12 -6.47
N LEU A 40 19.90 6.51 -5.22
CA LEU A 40 20.40 7.73 -4.58
C LEU A 40 21.92 7.91 -4.74
N LYS A 41 22.33 9.09 -5.18
CA LYS A 41 23.74 9.48 -5.29
C LYS A 41 24.02 10.73 -4.47
N PRO A 42 25.21 10.85 -3.86
CA PRO A 42 25.67 12.13 -3.33
C PRO A 42 25.91 13.09 -4.49
N ALA A 43 25.58 14.37 -4.29
CA ALA A 43 25.80 15.43 -5.26
C ALA A 43 26.40 16.67 -4.59
N ASP A 44 27.07 17.51 -5.39
CA ASP A 44 27.60 18.78 -4.91
C ASP A 44 26.45 19.77 -4.65
N GLY A 45 26.53 20.49 -3.52
CA GLY A 45 25.52 21.50 -3.17
C GLY A 45 24.22 20.95 -2.58
N MET A 46 24.18 19.68 -2.17
CA MET A 46 23.02 19.13 -1.47
C MET A 46 22.69 19.91 -0.18
N PRO A 47 21.40 19.96 0.21
CA PRO A 47 20.99 20.51 1.50
C PRO A 47 21.72 19.85 2.68
N GLU A 48 21.99 20.62 3.73
CA GLU A 48 22.61 20.10 4.95
C GLU A 48 21.79 18.95 5.55
N GLY A 49 22.46 17.83 5.84
CA GLY A 49 21.83 16.62 6.38
C GLY A 49 21.14 15.72 5.34
N ALA A 50 21.17 16.07 4.05
CA ALA A 50 20.73 15.17 2.99
C ALA A 50 21.67 13.98 2.83
N HIS A 51 21.10 12.79 2.62
CA HIS A 51 21.83 11.54 2.38
C HIS A 51 22.23 11.38 0.91
N GLY A 52 21.36 11.82 0.00
CA GLY A 52 21.54 11.70 -1.44
C GLY A 52 20.36 12.28 -2.21
N GLU A 53 20.53 12.40 -3.51
CA GLU A 53 19.50 12.82 -4.45
C GLU A 53 19.30 11.81 -5.58
N GLU A 54 18.12 11.88 -6.21
CA GLU A 54 17.78 11.13 -7.43
C GLU A 54 16.94 12.00 -8.37
N TRP A 55 17.12 11.78 -9.68
CA TRP A 55 16.40 12.48 -10.74
C TRP A 55 15.59 11.50 -11.57
N GLU A 56 14.27 11.58 -11.45
CA GLU A 56 13.36 10.68 -12.14
C GLU A 56 12.58 11.41 -13.24
N VAL A 57 12.26 10.71 -14.34
CA VAL A 57 11.37 11.23 -15.39
C VAL A 57 10.11 10.40 -15.46
N HIS A 58 8.94 11.05 -15.38
CA HIS A 58 7.66 10.38 -15.53
C HIS A 58 6.57 11.34 -16.02
N GLY A 59 5.68 10.86 -16.89
CA GLY A 59 4.57 11.66 -17.42
C GLY A 59 5.01 12.93 -18.19
N GLY A 60 6.25 12.94 -18.70
CA GLY A 60 6.84 14.11 -19.38
C GLY A 60 7.44 15.18 -18.45
N GLY A 61 7.40 14.97 -17.13
CA GLY A 61 8.04 15.85 -16.14
C GLY A 61 9.26 15.22 -15.48
N PHE A 62 10.03 16.04 -14.76
CA PHE A 62 11.20 15.62 -13.99
C PHE A 62 10.95 15.82 -12.49
N TYR A 63 11.29 14.81 -11.71
CA TYR A 63 11.23 14.82 -10.25
C TYR A 63 12.66 14.85 -9.71
N HIS A 64 12.94 15.80 -8.82
CA HIS A 64 14.19 15.86 -8.07
C HIS A 64 13.89 15.52 -6.63
N THR A 65 14.34 14.36 -6.20
CA THR A 65 14.06 13.83 -4.87
C THR A 65 15.32 13.84 -4.04
N THR A 66 15.27 14.46 -2.87
CA THR A 66 16.35 14.43 -1.88
C THR A 66 15.90 13.63 -0.66
N LYS A 67 16.68 12.63 -0.26
CA LYS A 67 16.38 11.83 0.94
C LYS A 67 17.14 12.36 2.14
N TYR A 68 16.44 12.50 3.27
CA TYR A 68 17.03 12.76 4.58
C TYR A 68 16.83 11.53 5.46
N MET A 69 17.84 11.13 6.23
CA MET A 69 17.72 9.98 7.15
C MET A 69 16.95 10.33 8.44
N VAL A 70 16.86 11.62 8.73
CA VAL A 70 16.13 12.20 9.86
C VAL A 70 15.37 13.44 9.38
N ALA A 71 14.47 13.96 10.22
CA ALA A 71 13.73 15.16 9.86
C ALA A 71 14.70 16.34 9.58
N PRO A 72 14.56 17.05 8.44
CA PRO A 72 15.34 18.25 8.16
C PRO A 72 15.01 19.38 9.13
N ALA A 73 15.91 20.37 9.24
CA ALA A 73 15.73 21.54 10.12
C ALA A 73 14.43 22.32 9.84
N ARG A 74 13.99 22.34 8.58
CA ARG A 74 12.70 22.91 8.17
C ARG A 74 11.87 21.84 7.46
N MET A 75 10.83 21.35 8.13
CA MET A 75 9.84 20.48 7.51
C MET A 75 8.81 21.30 6.72
N PRO A 76 8.43 20.86 5.50
CA PRO A 76 7.35 21.50 4.76
C PRO A 76 6.00 21.26 5.45
N GLU A 77 5.08 22.23 5.30
CA GLU A 77 3.71 22.11 5.84
C GLU A 77 2.90 21.01 5.12
N HIS A 78 3.17 20.82 3.83
CA HIS A 78 2.57 19.76 3.03
C HIS A 78 3.52 18.55 2.99
N LEU A 79 3.09 17.44 3.57
CA LEU A 79 3.81 16.17 3.50
C LEU A 79 2.82 15.04 3.24
N THR A 80 3.21 14.12 2.36
CA THR A 80 2.42 12.92 2.06
C THR A 80 3.08 11.72 2.71
N TRP A 81 2.39 11.13 3.68
CA TRP A 81 2.84 9.88 4.29
C TRP A 81 2.20 8.68 3.56
N HIS A 82 3.05 7.90 2.88
CA HIS A 82 2.70 6.69 2.13
C HIS A 82 2.40 5.48 3.06
N LYS A 83 1.41 5.61 3.94
CA LYS A 83 0.96 4.55 4.87
C LYS A 83 -0.31 3.84 4.43
N TRP A 84 -1.10 4.46 3.58
CA TRP A 84 -2.45 3.99 3.30
C TRP A 84 -2.48 2.70 2.49
N GLN A 85 -1.48 2.46 1.64
CA GLN A 85 -1.37 1.23 0.86
C GLN A 85 -1.24 0.01 1.78
N SER A 86 -0.34 0.07 2.77
CA SER A 86 -0.16 -1.03 3.73
C SER A 86 -1.35 -1.16 4.68
N TYR A 87 -1.88 -0.06 5.19
CA TYR A 87 -3.03 -0.08 6.11
C TYR A 87 -4.29 -0.63 5.44
N SER A 88 -4.55 -0.25 4.18
CA SER A 88 -5.70 -0.75 3.43
C SER A 88 -5.53 -2.23 3.06
N THR A 89 -4.30 -2.66 2.76
CA THR A 89 -4.01 -4.09 2.52
C THR A 89 -4.26 -4.91 3.78
N TRP A 90 -3.75 -4.45 4.93
CA TRP A 90 -3.96 -5.13 6.20
C TRP A 90 -5.44 -5.21 6.55
N LEU A 91 -6.16 -4.09 6.47
CA LEU A 91 -7.58 -4.03 6.82
C LEU A 91 -8.43 -4.93 5.91
N SER A 92 -8.25 -4.83 4.59
CA SER A 92 -8.96 -5.68 3.63
C SER A 92 -8.62 -7.16 3.81
N GLY A 93 -7.38 -7.49 4.15
CA GLY A 93 -6.94 -8.85 4.45
C GLY A 93 -7.57 -9.40 5.73
N ALA A 94 -7.64 -8.58 6.78
CA ALA A 94 -8.31 -8.95 8.03
C ALA A 94 -9.81 -9.22 7.80
N VAL A 95 -10.49 -8.37 7.02
CA VAL A 95 -11.89 -8.59 6.63
C VAL A 95 -12.04 -9.86 5.80
N LEU A 96 -11.14 -10.11 4.84
CA LEU A 96 -11.17 -11.32 4.02
C LEU A 96 -10.98 -12.59 4.87
N LEU A 97 -10.10 -12.57 5.87
CA LEU A 97 -9.94 -13.68 6.81
C LEU A 97 -11.23 -13.96 7.57
N VAL A 98 -11.92 -12.91 8.05
CA VAL A 98 -13.21 -13.06 8.71
C VAL A 98 -14.24 -13.66 7.75
N ILE A 99 -14.36 -13.16 6.52
CA ILE A 99 -15.32 -13.69 5.54
C ILE A 99 -15.06 -15.18 5.26
N VAL A 100 -13.82 -15.55 4.95
CA VAL A 100 -13.48 -16.93 4.57
C VAL A 100 -13.56 -17.90 5.74
N TYR A 101 -12.98 -17.55 6.89
CA TYR A 101 -12.81 -18.50 7.99
C TYR A 101 -13.89 -18.42 9.06
N ARG A 102 -14.46 -17.24 9.34
CA ARG A 102 -15.55 -17.13 10.32
C ARG A 102 -16.87 -17.53 9.68
N PHE A 103 -17.21 -16.94 8.54
CA PHE A 103 -18.51 -17.10 7.92
C PHE A 103 -18.53 -18.22 6.87
N GLY A 104 -17.49 -18.37 6.05
CA GLY A 104 -17.35 -19.52 5.15
C GLY A 104 -17.23 -20.85 5.90
N GLY A 105 -16.60 -20.85 7.08
CA GLY A 105 -16.54 -22.03 7.94
C GLY A 105 -17.91 -22.47 8.49
N GLU A 106 -18.76 -21.52 8.90
CA GLU A 106 -20.14 -21.81 9.31
C GLU A 106 -21.01 -22.34 8.17
N LEU A 107 -20.73 -21.94 6.92
CA LEU A 107 -21.49 -22.37 5.75
C LEU A 107 -21.07 -23.74 5.20
N TYR A 108 -19.79 -24.11 5.29
CA TYR A 108 -19.26 -25.29 4.58
C TYR A 108 -18.56 -26.32 5.48
N LEU A 109 -18.11 -25.95 6.69
CA LEU A 109 -17.25 -26.79 7.53
C LEU A 109 -17.91 -27.28 8.82
N LEU A 110 -19.00 -26.64 9.26
CA LEU A 110 -19.72 -27.00 10.49
C LEU A 110 -21.00 -27.78 10.13
N ASP A 111 -21.26 -28.87 10.86
CA ASP A 111 -22.53 -29.60 10.74
C ASP A 111 -23.66 -28.66 11.16
N PRO A 112 -24.69 -28.47 10.33
CA PRO A 112 -25.84 -27.64 10.69
C PRO A 112 -26.71 -28.23 11.82
N ASN A 113 -26.38 -29.43 12.34
CA ASN A 113 -27.09 -30.11 13.43
C ASN A 113 -26.24 -30.26 14.70
#